data_AF-A0A2E5G3V5-F1
#
_entry.id   AF-A0A2E5G3V5-F1
#
_cell.length_a   1.000
_cell.length_b   1.000
_cell.length_c   1.000
_cell.angle_alpha   90.00
_cell.angle_beta   90.00
_cell.angle_gamma   90.00
#
_symmetry.space_group_name_H-M   'P 1'
#
loop_
_entity.id
_entity.type
_entity.pdbx_description
1 polymer ?
#
loop_
_entity_poly.entity_id
_entity_poly.type
_entity_poly.pdbx_seq_one_letter_code
_entity_poly.pdbx_strand_id
1 'polypeptide(L)'
;MTRIQLACSSLLASAFILGGFLLVKLEGHATSSVHAAQVIKDRDFTFMTARTGSDEESLFVIDNINARLLILRSDVNRKRIELLDSTSLDRVFARSGNAAGRGRGRTERVR
;
A
#
# COMPACT_ATOMS: atom_id res chain seq x y z
N MET A 1 23.97 -50.71 17.16
CA MET A 1 23.74 -49.29 16.81
C MET A 1 24.43 -48.42 17.85
N THR A 2 25.46 -47.69 17.45
CA THR A 2 26.30 -46.89 18.37
C THR A 2 25.57 -45.61 18.76
N ARG A 3 25.67 -45.20 20.03
CA ARG A 3 24.98 -44.01 20.61
C ARG A 3 25.13 -42.73 19.77
N ILE A 4 26.24 -42.62 19.02
CA ILE A 4 26.55 -41.52 18.10
C ILE A 4 25.56 -41.47 16.92
N GLN A 5 25.15 -42.61 16.36
CA GLN A 5 24.15 -42.65 15.29
C GLN A 5 22.78 -42.19 15.82
N LEU A 6 22.45 -42.53 17.06
CA LEU A 6 21.20 -42.14 17.69
C LEU A 6 21.14 -40.63 17.98
N ALA A 7 22.28 -40.02 18.35
CA ALA A 7 22.43 -38.57 18.51
C ALA A 7 22.38 -37.81 17.18
N CYS A 8 23.03 -38.31 16.13
CA CYS A 8 22.96 -37.70 14.79
C CYS A 8 21.54 -37.73 14.22
N SER A 9 20.81 -38.83 14.41
CA SER A 9 19.43 -38.95 13.94
C SER A 9 18.48 -38.01 14.69
N SER A 10 18.68 -37.77 15.99
CA SER A 10 17.84 -36.83 16.75
C SER A 10 18.10 -35.36 16.39
N LEU A 11 19.36 -35.02 16.09
CA LEU A 11 19.75 -33.69 15.60
C LEU A 11 19.18 -33.40 14.20
N LEU A 12 19.20 -34.37 13.30
CA LEU A 12 18.59 -34.23 11.98
C LEU A 12 17.07 -34.05 12.09
N ALA A 13 16.40 -34.85 12.94
CA ALA A 13 14.97 -34.73 13.15
C ALA A 13 14.56 -33.35 13.69
N SER A 14 15.30 -32.79 14.66
CA SER A 14 14.99 -31.47 15.21
C SER A 14 15.22 -30.34 14.21
N ALA A 15 16.27 -30.44 13.37
CA ALA A 15 16.53 -29.47 12.30
C ALA A 15 15.40 -29.43 11.26
N PHE A 16 14.84 -30.59 10.89
CA PHE A 16 13.69 -30.66 9.97
C PHE A 16 12.42 -30.07 10.58
N ILE A 17 12.15 -30.33 11.86
CA ILE A 17 10.98 -29.76 12.56
C ILE A 17 11.11 -28.23 12.62
N LEU A 18 12.29 -27.71 12.99
CA LEU A 18 12.54 -26.27 13.01
C LEU A 18 12.40 -25.65 11.62
N GLY A 19 12.97 -26.30 10.59
CA GLY A 19 12.89 -25.85 9.20
C GLY A 19 11.46 -25.80 8.68
N GLY A 20 10.64 -26.81 8.99
CA GLY A 20 9.22 -26.83 8.64
C GLY A 20 8.42 -25.73 9.34
N PHE A 21 8.68 -25.50 10.63
CA PHE A 21 8.02 -24.42 11.38
C PHE A 21 8.39 -23.03 10.83
N LEU A 22 9.64 -22.86 10.40
CA LEU A 22 10.13 -21.63 9.78
C LEU A 22 9.45 -21.40 8.42
N LEU A 23 9.28 -22.44 7.61
CA LEU A 23 8.58 -22.38 6.33
C LEU A 23 7.10 -21.97 6.49
N VAL A 24 6.39 -22.55 7.46
CA VAL A 24 5.00 -22.17 7.77
C VAL A 24 4.89 -20.72 8.26
N LYS A 25 5.85 -20.27 9.09
CA LYS A 25 5.90 -18.87 9.54
C LYS A 25 6.22 -17.91 8.40
N LEU A 26 7.07 -18.33 7.46
CA LEU A 26 7.46 -17.54 6.30
C LEU A 26 6.32 -17.42 5.29
N GLU A 27 5.53 -18.46 5.07
CA GLU A 27 4.35 -18.41 4.19
C GLU A 27 3.28 -17.45 4.74
N GLY A 28 3.12 -17.39 6.06
CA GLY A 28 2.27 -16.38 6.73
C GLY A 28 2.79 -14.93 6.67
N HIS A 29 4.08 -14.72 6.34
CA HIS A 29 4.70 -13.40 6.16
C HIS A 29 4.96 -13.04 4.68
N ALA A 30 4.97 -14.04 3.79
CA ALA A 30 5.23 -13.90 2.35
C ALA A 30 4.02 -13.33 1.59
N THR A 31 2.83 -13.36 2.20
CA THR A 31 1.73 -12.49 1.82
C THR A 31 1.96 -11.10 2.41
N SER A 32 2.96 -10.40 1.88
CA SER A 32 2.90 -8.93 1.81
C SER A 32 1.76 -8.55 0.86
N SER A 33 0.52 -8.83 1.26
CA SER A 33 -0.59 -7.98 0.87
C SER A 33 -0.22 -6.62 1.43
N VAL A 34 -0.03 -5.67 0.52
CA VAL A 34 0.10 -4.25 0.78
C VAL A 34 -0.86 -3.91 1.92
N HIS A 35 -0.33 -3.80 3.14
CA HIS A 35 -1.07 -3.36 4.30
C HIS A 35 -1.44 -1.92 3.96
N ALA A 36 -2.69 -1.72 3.52
CA ALA A 36 -3.28 -0.41 3.48
C ALA A 36 -3.15 0.14 4.90
N ALA A 37 -2.18 1.01 5.10
CA ALA A 37 -1.86 1.49 6.41
C ALA A 37 -2.99 2.45 6.82
N GLN A 38 -3.63 2.06 7.91
CA GLN A 38 -4.61 2.79 8.70
C GLN A 38 -5.25 4.01 8.02
N VAL A 39 -6.44 3.81 7.46
CA VAL A 39 -7.28 4.93 7.01
C VAL A 39 -8.04 5.48 8.21
N ILE A 40 -7.74 6.71 8.60
CA ILE A 40 -8.51 7.43 9.62
C ILE A 40 -9.37 8.45 8.89
N LYS A 41 -10.69 8.25 8.96
CA LYS A 41 -11.67 9.18 8.42
C LYS A 41 -12.26 10.00 9.56
N ASP A 42 -11.93 11.27 9.58
CA ASP A 42 -12.69 12.30 10.28
C ASP A 42 -13.64 12.98 9.29
N ARG A 43 -14.67 13.69 9.76
CA ARG A 43 -15.68 14.33 8.89
C ARG A 43 -15.03 15.22 7.82
N ASP A 44 -14.01 15.97 8.24
CA ASP A 44 -13.40 17.01 7.43
C ASP A 44 -12.10 16.56 6.77
N PHE A 45 -11.46 15.52 7.31
CA PHE A 45 -10.16 15.03 6.84
C PHE A 45 -10.14 13.52 6.72
N THR A 46 -9.55 13.00 5.65
CA THR A 46 -9.23 11.58 5.53
C THR A 46 -7.73 11.42 5.43
N PHE A 47 -7.17 10.66 6.36
CA PHE A 47 -5.75 10.35 6.42
C PHE A 47 -5.54 8.92 5.98
N MET A 48 -4.52 8.69 5.18
CA MET A 48 -4.07 7.36 4.79
C MET A 48 -2.56 7.34 4.81
N THR A 49 -1.96 6.40 5.54
CA THR A 49 -0.53 6.14 5.41
C THR A 49 -0.32 5.02 4.39
N ALA A 50 0.79 5.06 3.67
CA ALA A 50 1.22 3.93 2.85
C ALA A 50 2.74 3.92 2.74
N ARG A 51 3.30 2.72 2.77
CA ARG A 51 4.73 2.53 2.50
C ARG A 51 4.98 2.66 1.00
N THR A 52 5.73 3.68 0.59
CA THR A 52 6.01 3.99 -0.83
C THR A 52 7.38 3.49 -1.30
N GLY A 53 8.26 3.08 -0.37
CA GLY A 53 9.58 2.53 -0.67
C GLY A 53 10.12 1.66 0.48
N SER A 54 11.33 1.10 0.31
CA SER A 54 11.95 0.25 1.34
C SER A 54 12.13 0.99 2.66
N ASP A 55 12.46 2.28 2.64
CA ASP A 55 12.65 3.12 3.84
C ASP A 55 11.79 4.39 3.83
N GLU A 56 10.72 4.39 3.03
CA GLU A 56 9.84 5.55 2.86
C GLU A 56 8.39 5.22 3.21
N GLU A 57 7.81 6.08 4.04
CA GLU A 57 6.39 6.09 4.34
C GLU A 57 5.79 7.42 3.89
N SER A 58 4.66 7.36 3.18
CA SER A 58 3.92 8.53 2.74
C SER A 58 2.60 8.65 3.49
N LEU A 59 2.28 9.87 3.90
CA LEU A 59 1.00 10.25 4.47
C LEU A 59 0.21 11.05 3.42
N PHE A 60 -0.93 10.50 3.04
CA PHE A 60 -1.91 11.13 2.17
C PHE A 60 -2.99 11.76 3.04
N VAL A 61 -3.23 13.05 2.84
CA VAL A 61 -4.27 13.81 3.54
C VAL A 61 -5.25 14.33 2.51
N ILE A 62 -6.50 13.90 2.63
CA ILE A 62 -7.61 14.44 1.87
C ILE A 62 -8.34 15.41 2.78
N ASP A 63 -8.29 16.69 2.42
CA ASP A 63 -9.11 17.74 3.01
C ASP A 63 -10.43 17.79 2.24
N ASN A 64 -11.49 17.31 2.88
CA ASN A 64 -12.82 17.24 2.28
C ASN A 64 -13.50 18.62 2.22
N ILE A 65 -13.10 19.58 3.06
CA ILE A 65 -13.65 20.93 3.07
C ILE A 65 -13.13 21.72 1.87
N ASN A 66 -11.82 21.67 1.65
CA ASN A 66 -11.16 22.46 0.61
C ASN A 66 -10.95 21.67 -0.71
N ALA A 67 -11.49 20.46 -0.80
CA ALA A 67 -11.32 19.54 -1.93
C ALA A 67 -9.86 19.43 -2.36
N ARG A 68 -8.97 19.11 -1.42
CA ARG A 68 -7.52 19.08 -1.63
C ARG A 68 -6.90 17.76 -1.19
N LEU A 69 -5.93 17.31 -1.97
CA LEU A 69 -5.04 16.22 -1.64
C LEU A 69 -3.67 16.80 -1.29
N LEU A 70 -3.16 16.45 -0.12
CA LEU A 70 -1.79 16.69 0.28
C LEU A 70 -1.05 15.35 0.36
N ILE A 71 0.16 15.33 -0.20
CA ILE A 71 1.04 14.17 -0.16
C ILE A 71 2.27 14.57 0.64
N LEU A 72 2.42 13.97 1.81
CA LEU A 72 3.55 14.17 2.70
C LEU A 72 4.42 12.91 2.67
N ARG A 73 5.73 13.07 2.55
CA ARG A 73 6.70 11.97 2.65
C ARG A 73 7.43 12.08 3.98
N SER A 74 7.51 10.96 4.69
CA SER A 74 8.35 10.78 5.86
C SER A 74 9.62 10.03 5.44
N ASP A 75 10.76 10.72 5.49
CA ASP A 75 12.08 10.09 5.35
C ASP A 75 12.56 9.69 6.74
N VAL A 76 12.49 8.38 7.02
CA VAL A 76 12.86 7.81 8.33
C VAL A 76 14.35 7.99 8.61
N ASN A 77 15.20 7.93 7.57
CA ASN A 77 16.64 8.08 7.69
C ASN A 77 17.03 9.53 8.01
N ARG A 78 16.31 10.50 7.44
CA ARG A 78 16.56 11.94 7.66
C ARG A 78 15.71 12.55 8.78
N LYS A 79 14.78 11.78 9.38
CA LYS A 79 13.81 12.23 10.39
C LYS A 79 13.09 13.51 9.97
N ARG A 80 12.69 13.59 8.70
CA ARG A 80 12.04 14.76 8.11
C ARG A 80 10.73 14.39 7.44
N ILE A 81 9.76 15.28 7.58
CA ILE A 81 8.50 15.23 6.86
C ILE A 81 8.55 16.33 5.81
N GLU A 82 8.32 15.96 4.55
CA GLU A 82 8.37 16.86 3.40
C GLU A 82 7.02 16.85 2.69
N LEU A 83 6.49 18.02 2.36
CA LEU A 83 5.34 18.12 1.46
C LEU A 83 5.83 17.88 0.03
N LEU A 84 5.40 16.78 -0.57
CA LEU A 84 5.72 16.45 -1.95
C LEU A 84 4.80 17.16 -2.93
N ASP A 85 3.49 17.16 -2.63
CA ASP A 85 2.50 17.74 -3.52
C ASP A 85 1.28 18.26 -2.75
N SER A 86 0.62 19.26 -3.33
CA SER A 86 -0.68 19.77 -2.91
C SER A 86 -1.52 20.07 -4.14
N THR A 87 -2.50 19.20 -4.39
CA THR A 87 -3.33 19.25 -5.59
C THR A 87 -4.80 19.43 -5.23
N SER A 88 -5.49 20.31 -5.96
CA SER A 88 -6.95 20.44 -5.88
C SER A 88 -7.62 19.25 -6.57
N LEU A 89 -8.47 18.54 -5.84
CA LEU A 89 -9.23 17.39 -6.32
C LEU A 89 -10.22 17.79 -7.41
N ASP A 90 -10.78 18.99 -7.35
CA ASP A 90 -11.70 19.50 -8.38
C ASP A 90 -11.04 19.49 -9.76
N ARG A 91 -9.77 19.89 -9.86
CA ARG A 91 -9.03 19.88 -11.13
C ARG A 91 -8.75 18.47 -11.63
N VAL A 92 -8.47 17.54 -10.72
CA VAL A 92 -8.19 16.14 -11.04
C VAL A 92 -9.44 15.45 -11.57
N PHE A 93 -10.57 15.62 -10.90
CA PHE A 93 -11.82 14.96 -11.28
C PHE A 93 -12.57 15.68 -12.42
N ALA A 94 -12.45 17.01 -12.57
CA ALA A 94 -13.00 17.73 -13.72
C ALA A 94 -12.35 17.31 -15.05
N ARG A 95 -11.07 16.90 -15.03
CA ARG A 95 -10.39 16.34 -16.21
C ARG A 95 -10.93 14.98 -16.60
N SER A 96 -11.38 14.18 -15.63
CA SER A 96 -11.97 12.85 -15.86
C SER A 96 -13.37 12.92 -16.47
N GLY A 97 -14.22 13.86 -16.02
CA GLY A 97 -15.59 14.02 -16.52
C GLY A 97 -15.71 14.46 -17.99
N ASN A 98 -14.72 15.19 -18.50
CA ASN A 98 -14.76 15.71 -19.88
C ASN A 98 -14.31 14.70 -20.96
N ALA A 99 -13.77 13.54 -20.57
CA ALA A 99 -13.39 12.47 -21.50
C ALA A 99 -14.57 11.57 -21.91
N ALA A 100 -15.66 11.53 -21.14
CA ALA A 100 -16.80 10.64 -21.38
C ALA A 100 -17.91 11.24 -22.29
N GLY A 101 -17.80 12.51 -22.69
CA GLY A 101 -18.93 13.28 -23.25
C GLY A 101 -18.84 13.71 -24.72
N ARG A 102 -17.90 13.19 -25.53
CA ARG A 102 -17.79 13.54 -26.96
C ARG A 102 -18.21 12.41 -27.89
N GLY A 103 -19.41 11.88 -27.65
CA GLY A 103 -20.15 11.01 -28.56
C GLY A 103 -21.44 11.69 -29.05
N ARG A 104 -21.35 12.95 -29.47
CA ARG A 104 -22.48 13.70 -30.06
C ARG A 104 -22.69 13.24 -31.50
N GLY A 105 -23.30 12.07 -31.66
CA GLY A 105 -23.79 11.53 -32.92
C GLY A 105 -24.94 12.38 -33.45
N ARG A 106 -24.58 13.40 -34.22
CA ARG A 106 -25.47 14.15 -35.11
C ARG A 106 -25.95 13.20 -36.22
N THR A 107 -27.09 12.55 -36.04
CA THR A 107 -27.87 11.98 -37.16
C THR A 107 -28.97 12.95 -37.54
N GLU A 108 -28.55 13.94 -38.32
CA GLU A 108 -29.39 14.69 -39.23
C GLU A 108 -29.76 13.72 -40.38
N ARG A 109 -31.02 13.28 -40.44
CA ARG A 109 -31.59 12.77 -41.70
C ARG A 109 -32.94 13.42 -41.93
N VAL A 110 -32.88 14.41 -42.80
CA VAL A 110 -33.95 14.85 -43.68
C VAL A 110 -34.40 13.67 -44.54
N ARG A 111 -35.68 13.30 -44.42
CA ARG A 111 -36.60 13.06 -45.55
C ARG A 111 -38.00 12.80 -45.03
#